data_AF-A0A096APX3-F1
#
_entry.id   AF-A0A096APX3-F1
#
_cell.length_a   1.000
_cell.length_b   1.000
_cell.length_c   1.000
_cell.angle_alpha   90.00
_cell.angle_beta   90.00
_cell.angle_gamma   90.00
#
_symmetry.space_group_name_H-M   'P 1'
#
loop_
_entity.id
_entity.type
_entity.pdbx_description
1 polymer ?
#
loop_
_entity_poly.entity_id
_entity_poly.type
_entity_poly.pdbx_seq_one_letter_code
_entity_poly.pdbx_strand_id
1 'polypeptide(L)'
;YRLFFPAILLFICLGVYSTNNNLFDVAIVLCIGIFGAIALRLKFEPAPLLLGFVLGPMMEENFRRALLLSRGDMLTFIERPISGVCIAIGFLLVAMVVFSRLKTRAQRLQRLRMKASGAVEE
;
A
#
# COMPACT_ATOMS: atom_id res chain seq x y z
N TYR A 1 -13.71 19.65 9.25
CA TYR A 1 -13.46 18.40 8.49
C TYR A 1 -14.72 17.72 7.94
N ARG A 2 -15.84 17.64 8.68
CA ARG A 2 -17.05 16.90 8.25
C ARG A 2 -17.77 17.47 7.00
N LEU A 3 -17.55 18.75 6.67
CA LEU A 3 -18.10 19.40 5.47
C LEU A 3 -17.18 19.33 4.24
N PHE A 4 -15.86 19.21 4.42
CA PHE A 4 -14.93 19.13 3.29
C PHE A 4 -15.10 17.82 2.52
N PHE A 5 -15.35 16.71 3.21
CA PHE A 5 -15.52 15.41 2.57
C PHE A 5 -16.68 15.36 1.55
N PRO A 6 -17.92 15.76 1.89
CA PRO A 6 -19.02 15.79 0.91
C PRO A 6 -18.82 16.88 -0.17
N ALA A 7 -18.17 18.01 0.15
CA ALA A 7 -17.87 19.04 -0.84
C ALA A 7 -16.87 18.55 -1.91
N ILE A 8 -15.80 17.87 -1.48
CA ILE A 8 -14.81 17.25 -2.38
C ILE A 8 -15.49 16.14 -3.20
N LEU A 9 -16.33 15.30 -2.59
CA LEU A 9 -17.06 14.24 -3.29
C LEU A 9 -17.97 14.81 -4.40
N LEU A 10 -18.75 15.86 -4.09
CA LEU A 10 -19.58 16.54 -5.07
C LEU A 10 -18.74 17.13 -6.21
N PHE A 11 -17.62 17.78 -5.89
CA PHE A 11 -16.73 18.36 -6.89
C PHE A 11 -16.14 17.29 -7.83
N ILE A 12 -15.73 16.13 -7.30
CA ILE A 12 -15.25 14.99 -8.10
C ILE A 12 -16.37 14.45 -9.01
N CYS A 13 -17.59 14.27 -8.48
CA CYS A 13 -18.73 13.82 -9.28
C CYS A 13 -19.05 14.80 -10.43
N LEU A 14 -18.98 16.11 -10.16
CA LEU A 14 -19.19 17.17 -11.14
C LEU A 14 -18.11 17.16 -12.23
N GLY A 15 -16.85 16.96 -11.84
CA GLY A 15 -15.72 16.85 -12.77
C GLY A 15 -15.85 15.66 -13.73
N VAL A 16 -16.21 14.48 -13.19
CA VAL A 16 -16.40 13.26 -13.99
C VAL A 16 -17.58 13.40 -14.95
N TYR A 17 -18.69 13.96 -14.46
CA TYR A 17 -19.86 14.23 -15.30
C TYR A 17 -19.51 15.16 -16.47
N SER A 18 -18.67 16.17 -16.24
CA SER A 18 -18.22 17.11 -17.28
C SER A 18 -17.39 16.44 -18.38
N THR A 19 -16.54 15.46 -18.03
CA THR A 19 -15.63 14.83 -18.99
C THR A 19 -16.29 13.91 -20.02
N ASN A 20 -17.24 13.07 -19.58
CA ASN A 20 -17.83 12.04 -20.44
C ASN A 20 -19.35 12.18 -20.61
N ASN A 21 -20.00 13.13 -19.93
CA ASN A 21 -21.47 13.32 -19.92
C ASN A 21 -22.24 12.00 -19.69
N ASN A 22 -21.61 11.04 -19.01
CA ASN A 22 -22.12 9.70 -18.82
C ASN A 22 -22.38 9.48 -17.33
N LEU A 23 -23.63 9.16 -17.01
CA LEU A 23 -24.07 8.85 -15.64
C LEU A 23 -23.39 7.58 -15.09
N PHE A 24 -22.94 6.69 -15.96
CA PHE A 24 -22.25 5.47 -15.57
C PHE A 24 -20.90 5.74 -14.87
N ASP A 25 -20.12 6.70 -15.39
CA ASP A 25 -18.82 7.06 -14.80
C ASP A 25 -19.00 7.69 -13.42
N VAL A 26 -20.06 8.50 -13.25
CA VAL A 26 -20.44 9.07 -11.96
C VAL A 26 -20.82 7.96 -10.97
N ALA A 27 -21.58 6.94 -11.41
CA ALA A 27 -21.95 5.81 -10.57
C ALA A 27 -20.73 5.00 -10.11
N ILE A 28 -19.74 4.77 -10.99
CA ILE A 28 -18.47 4.11 -10.65
C ILE A 28 -17.72 4.91 -9.58
N VAL A 29 -17.57 6.21 -9.78
CA VAL A 29 -16.87 7.10 -8.85
C VAL A 29 -17.55 7.11 -7.49
N LEU A 30 -18.89 7.10 -7.47
CA LEU A 30 -19.66 7.00 -6.23
C LEU A 30 -19.39 5.65 -5.53
N CYS A 31 -19.40 4.54 -6.27
CA CYS A 31 -19.10 3.21 -5.74
C CYS A 31 -17.68 3.12 -5.16
N ILE A 32 -16.68 3.61 -5.89
CA ILE A 32 -15.28 3.66 -5.44
C ILE A 32 -15.12 4.61 -4.25
N GLY A 33 -15.83 5.74 -4.22
CA GLY A 33 -15.84 6.68 -3.10
C GLY A 33 -16.38 6.04 -1.82
N ILE A 34 -17.46 5.26 -1.92
CA ILE A 34 -18.01 4.49 -0.80
C ILE A 34 -17.01 3.42 -0.35
N PHE A 35 -16.41 2.68 -1.29
CA PHE A 35 -15.37 1.70 -0.98
C PHE A 35 -14.18 2.35 -0.26
N GLY A 36 -13.73 3.52 -0.71
CA GLY A 36 -12.68 4.31 -0.06
C GLY A 36 -13.07 4.76 1.36
N ALA A 37 -14.34 5.13 1.59
CA ALA A 37 -14.83 5.46 2.92
C ALA A 37 -14.82 4.24 3.86
N ILE A 38 -15.12 3.04 3.34
CA ILE A 38 -15.01 1.77 4.08
C ILE A 38 -13.53 1.45 4.37
N ALA A 39 -12.63 1.61 3.40
CA ALA A 39 -11.19 1.40 3.59
C ALA A 39 -10.63 2.33 4.69
N LEU A 40 -11.09 3.57 4.74
CA LEU A 40 -10.73 4.51 5.80
C LEU A 40 -11.22 4.04 7.19
N ARG A 41 -12.41 3.42 7.26
CA ARG A 41 -12.93 2.80 8.50
C ARG A 41 -12.11 1.59 8.94
N LEU A 42 -11.53 0.85 7.99
CA LEU A 42 -10.65 -0.29 8.22
C LEU A 42 -9.22 0.13 8.66
N LYS A 43 -8.97 1.42 8.90
CA LYS A 43 -7.66 2.00 9.24
C LYS A 43 -6.59 1.77 8.17
N PHE A 44 -6.99 1.57 6.92
CA PHE A 44 -6.04 1.65 5.82
C PHE A 44 -5.62 3.10 5.66
N GLU A 45 -4.30 3.34 5.68
CA GLU A 45 -3.78 4.65 5.36
C GLU A 45 -4.00 4.92 3.86
N PRO A 46 -4.69 6.01 3.48
CA PRO A 46 -4.93 6.33 2.08
C PRO A 46 -3.63 6.67 1.32
N ALA A 47 -2.59 7.12 2.02
CA ALA A 47 -1.31 7.51 1.43
C ALA A 47 -0.56 6.34 0.76
N PRO A 48 -0.30 5.19 1.43
CA PRO A 48 0.27 4.01 0.78
C PRO A 48 -0.57 3.46 -0.38
N LEU A 49 -1.90 3.54 -0.25
CA LEU A 49 -2.83 2.99 -1.25
C LEU A 49 -2.79 3.81 -2.55
N LEU A 50 -2.78 5.14 -2.44
CA LEU A 50 -2.54 6.04 -3.56
C LEU A 50 -1.14 5.87 -4.16
N LEU A 51 -0.11 5.75 -3.32
CA LEU A 51 1.26 5.58 -3.76
C LEU A 51 1.42 4.29 -4.58
N GLY A 52 0.84 3.18 -4.12
CA GLY A 52 0.82 1.91 -4.84
C GLY A 52 0.03 1.99 -6.15
N PHE A 53 -1.11 2.68 -6.16
CA PHE A 53 -1.93 2.86 -7.36
C PHE A 53 -1.20 3.63 -8.46
N VAL A 54 -0.50 4.71 -8.11
CA VAL A 54 0.25 5.54 -9.07
C VAL A 54 1.55 4.86 -9.50
N LEU A 55 2.28 4.24 -8.56
CA LEU A 55 3.54 3.57 -8.87
C LEU A 55 3.35 2.26 -9.62
N GLY A 56 2.23 1.56 -9.42
CA GLY A 56 1.92 0.28 -10.06
C GLY A 56 2.17 0.25 -11.57
N PRO A 57 1.48 1.09 -12.38
CA PRO A 57 1.67 1.11 -13.83
C PRO A 57 3.10 1.49 -14.22
N MET A 58 3.72 2.44 -13.51
CA MET A 58 5.13 2.79 -13.77
C MET A 58 6.07 1.62 -13.49
N MET A 59 5.81 0.85 -12.44
CA MET A 59 6.61 -0.31 -12.07
C MET A 59 6.46 -1.42 -13.10
N GLU A 60 5.23 -1.71 -13.53
CA GLU A 60 4.95 -2.71 -14.57
C GLU A 60 5.58 -2.33 -15.90
N GLU A 61 5.47 -1.06 -16.30
CA GLU A 61 6.06 -0.61 -17.55
C GLU A 61 7.59 -0.66 -17.52
N ASN A 62 8.22 -0.27 -16.41
CA ASN A 62 9.66 -0.41 -16.24
C ASN A 62 10.10 -1.87 -16.20
N PHE A 63 9.33 -2.76 -15.57
CA PHE A 63 9.59 -4.19 -15.56
C PHE A 63 9.49 -4.80 -16.96
N ARG A 64 8.44 -4.45 -17.71
CA ARG A 64 8.25 -4.86 -19.11
C ARG A 64 9.39 -4.36 -20.00
N ARG A 65 9.79 -3.09 -19.86
CA ARG A 65 10.93 -2.51 -20.59
C ARG A 65 12.24 -3.23 -20.26
N ALA A 66 12.48 -3.55 -18.98
CA ALA A 66 13.66 -4.29 -18.56
C ALA A 66 13.71 -5.72 -19.14
N LEU A 67 12.57 -6.41 -19.20
CA LEU A 67 12.47 -7.74 -19.80
C LEU A 67 12.66 -7.72 -21.32
N LEU A 68 12.10 -6.72 -22.01
CA LEU A 68 12.30 -6.53 -23.45
C LEU A 68 13.77 -6.24 -23.77
N LEU A 69 14.44 -5.40 -22.98
CA LEU A 69 15.88 -5.14 -23.14
C LEU A 69 16.73 -6.39 -22.86
N SER A 70 16.29 -7.26 -21.95
CA SER A 70 16.98 -8.50 -21.57
C SER A 70 16.63 -9.69 -22.46
N ARG A 71 15.92 -9.48 -23.58
CA ARG A 71 15.50 -10.54 -24.52
C ARG A 71 14.78 -11.72 -23.86
N GLY A 72 14.08 -11.50 -22.76
CA GLY A 72 13.34 -12.54 -22.04
C GLY A 72 14.16 -13.38 -21.04
N ASP A 73 15.47 -13.15 -20.87
CA ASP A 73 16.26 -13.89 -19.90
C ASP A 73 16.11 -13.32 -18.49
N MET A 74 15.31 -13.99 -17.65
CA MET A 74 15.12 -13.65 -16.23
C MET A 74 16.41 -13.78 -15.40
N LEU A 75 17.39 -14.55 -15.91
CA LEU A 75 18.72 -14.71 -15.32
C LEU A 75 19.57 -13.43 -15.40
N THR A 76 19.25 -12.51 -16.33
CA THR A 76 19.96 -11.22 -16.48
C THR A 76 19.82 -10.31 -15.24
N PHE A 77 18.76 -10.49 -14.45
CA PHE A 77 18.56 -9.75 -13.20
C PHE A 77 19.55 -10.16 -12.09
N ILE A 78 20.11 -11.36 -12.17
CA ILE A 78 21.17 -11.87 -11.28
C ILE A 78 22.55 -11.60 -11.88
N GLU A 79 22.71 -11.74 -13.19
CA GLU A 79 23.99 -11.48 -13.87
C GLU A 79 24.38 -9.99 -13.89
N ARG A 80 23.41 -9.07 -13.86
CA ARG A 80 23.69 -7.63 -13.72
C ARG A 80 23.93 -7.28 -12.24
N PRO A 81 25.16 -6.96 -11.82
CA PRO A 81 25.52 -6.76 -10.42
C PRO A 81 24.73 -5.62 -9.76
N ILE A 82 24.32 -4.60 -10.53
CA ILE A 82 23.54 -3.47 -10.03
C ILE A 82 22.11 -3.89 -9.63
N SER A 83 21.45 -4.72 -10.45
CA SER A 83 20.08 -5.18 -10.16
C SER A 83 20.05 -6.16 -9.00
N GLY A 84 21.03 -7.08 -8.94
CA GLY A 84 21.16 -8.03 -7.84
C GLY A 84 21.36 -7.33 -6.50
N VAL A 85 22.18 -6.27 -6.45
CA VAL A 85 22.38 -5.48 -5.22
C VAL A 85 21.10 -4.76 -4.78
N CYS A 86 20.35 -4.15 -5.71
CA CYS A 86 19.08 -3.49 -5.36
C CYS A 86 18.04 -4.47 -4.81
N ILE A 87 17.91 -5.66 -5.40
CA ILE A 87 17.00 -6.71 -4.93
C ILE A 87 17.43 -7.21 -3.56
N ALA A 88 18.74 -7.47 -3.36
CA ALA A 88 19.27 -7.92 -2.08
C ALA A 88 19.04 -6.90 -0.95
N ILE A 89 19.27 -5.61 -1.22
CA ILE A 89 18.99 -4.53 -0.26
C ILE A 89 17.50 -4.44 0.06
N GLY A 90 16.64 -4.49 -0.96
CA GLY A 90 15.18 -4.47 -0.77
C GLY A 90 14.71 -5.64 0.11
N PHE A 91 15.21 -6.84 -0.17
CA PHE A 91 14.88 -8.03 0.60
C PHE A 91 15.40 -7.94 2.05
N LEU A 92 16.62 -7.43 2.26
CA LEU A 92 17.19 -7.19 3.58
C LEU A 92 16.36 -6.20 4.40
N LEU A 93 15.93 -5.09 3.80
CA LEU A 93 15.10 -4.09 4.47
C LEU A 93 13.74 -4.67 4.88
N VAL A 94 13.09 -5.42 3.98
CA VAL A 94 11.82 -6.09 4.29
C VAL A 94 12.02 -7.12 5.41
N ALA A 95 13.07 -7.94 5.32
CA ALA A 95 13.39 -8.94 6.34
C ALA A 95 13.66 -8.29 7.71
N MET A 96 14.40 -7.17 7.75
CA MET A 96 14.69 -6.43 8.97
C MET A 96 13.42 -5.87 9.61
N VAL A 97 12.52 -5.27 8.81
CA VAL A 97 11.24 -4.74 9.31
C VAL A 97 10.36 -5.87 9.84
N VAL A 98 10.25 -6.99 9.11
CA VAL A 98 9.46 -8.15 9.54
C VAL A 98 10.02 -8.73 10.84
N PHE A 99 11.32 -9.02 10.92
CA PHE A 99 11.96 -9.54 12.14
C PHE A 99 11.78 -8.60 13.34
N SER A 100 11.94 -7.29 13.14
CA SER A 100 11.73 -6.29 14.18
C SER A 100 10.28 -6.32 14.69
N ARG A 101 9.29 -6.31 13.77
CA ARG A 101 7.87 -6.36 14.13
C ARG A 101 7.49 -7.65 14.88
N LEU A 102 8.04 -8.80 14.49
CA LEU A 102 7.81 -10.07 15.21
C LEU A 102 8.45 -10.05 16.61
N LYS A 103 9.70 -9.56 16.73
CA LYS A 103 10.39 -9.47 18.02
C LYS A 103 9.72 -8.50 18.99
N THR A 104 9.23 -7.34 18.50
CA THR A 104 8.49 -6.39 19.33
C THR A 104 7.15 -6.96 19.82
N ARG A 105 6.46 -7.78 19.00
CA ARG A 105 5.24 -8.48 19.45
C ARG A 105 5.53 -9.51 20.54
N ALA A 106 6.62 -10.28 20.41
CA ALA A 106 7.04 -11.26 21.42
C ALA A 106 7.38 -10.60 22.78
N GLN A 107 8.07 -9.46 22.76
CA GLN A 107 8.43 -8.72 23.98
C GLN A 107 7.21 -8.07 24.67
N ARG A 108 6.19 -7.65 23.90
CA ARG A 108 4.97 -7.05 24.46
C ARG A 108 4.12 -8.07 25.23
N LEU A 109 4.10 -9.33 24.78
CA LEU A 109 3.42 -10.43 25.46
C LEU A 109 4.10 -10.82 26.79
N GLN A 110 5.43 -10.78 26.84
CA GLN A 110 6.18 -11.09 28.08
C GLN A 110 5.94 -10.05 29.18
N ARG A 111 5.86 -8.76 28.82
CA ARG A 111 5.55 -7.69 29.80
C ARG A 111 4.14 -7.80 30.39
N LEU A 112 3.17 -8.31 29.62
CA LEU A 112 1.80 -8.54 30.12
C LEU A 112 1.74 -9.77 31.04
N ARG A 113 2.51 -10.83 30.76
CA ARG A 113 2.65 -11.98 31.68
C ARG A 113 3.30 -11.61 33.01
N MET A 114 4.31 -10.75 33.00
CA MET A 114 4.95 -10.25 34.24
C MET A 114 3.98 -9.41 35.10
N LYS A 115 3.17 -8.56 34.47
CA LYS A 115 2.11 -7.79 35.17
C LYS A 115 1.00 -8.68 35.71
N ALA A 116 0.61 -9.74 34.99
CA ALA A 116 -0.39 -10.68 35.46
C ALA A 116 0.12 -11.55 36.63
N SER A 117 1.42 -11.90 36.65
CA SER A 117 2.02 -12.63 37.77
C SER A 117 2.14 -11.76 39.03
N GLY A 118 2.49 -10.47 38.88
CA GLY A 118 2.57 -9.53 40.01
C GLY A 118 1.22 -9.07 40.58
N ALA A 119 0.11 -9.25 39.86
CA ALA A 119 -1.23 -8.94 40.35
C ALA A 119 -1.92 -10.10 41.09
N VAL A 120 -1.28 -11.28 41.16
CA VAL A 120 -1.76 -12.45 41.91
C VAL A 120 -1.07 -12.53 43.28
N GLU A 121 -0.01 -11.75 43.49
CA GLU A 121 0.76 -11.67 44.75
C GLU A 121 0.29 -10.53 45.68
N GLU A 122 -0.62 -9.66 45.23
CA GLU A 122 -1.35 -8.66 46.04
C GLU A 122 -2.78 -9.13 46.33
#